data_AF-A0A7W0TWK1-F1
#
_entry.id   AF-A0A7W0TWK1-F1
#
_cell.length_a   1.000
_cell.length_b   1.000
_cell.length_c   1.000
_cell.angle_alpha   90.00
_cell.angle_beta   90.00
_cell.angle_gamma   90.00
#
_symmetry.space_group_name_H-M   'P 1'
#
loop_
_entity.id
_entity.type
_entity.pdbx_description
1 polymer ?
#
loop_
_entity_poly.entity_id
_entity_poly.type
_entity_poly.pdbx_seq_one_letter_code
_entity_poly.pdbx_strand_id
1 'polypeptide(L)'
;MNGHQPETPFAEWEWALDQGSFEEVHATLEAVVGHLERGSLPLAETVACYELGVLLADRCERFLAEAELRITEIEAFADAPASPDGDEGWKPGDTGPLAEAPF
;
A
#
# COMPACT_ATOMS: atom_id res chain seq x y z
N MET A 1 12.89 -4.86 23.77
CA MET A 1 12.37 -3.59 23.24
C MET A 1 13.28 -2.49 23.75
N ASN A 2 14.30 -2.13 22.98
CA ASN A 2 15.31 -1.16 23.43
C ASN A 2 14.76 0.24 23.20
N GLY A 3 14.74 1.07 24.25
CA GLY A 3 14.23 2.42 24.22
C GLY A 3 15.07 3.31 23.33
N HIS A 4 14.50 3.72 22.20
CA HIS A 4 14.97 4.86 21.44
C HIS A 4 14.45 6.09 22.20
N GLN A 5 15.24 6.63 23.12
CA GLN A 5 15.02 7.99 23.64
C GLN A 5 16.07 8.89 22.99
N PRO A 6 15.74 9.55 21.89
CA PRO A 6 16.65 10.48 21.26
C PRO A 6 16.55 11.85 21.92
N GLU A 7 17.71 12.45 22.05
CA GLU A 7 17.94 13.76 22.67
C GLU A 7 17.37 14.96 21.89
N THR A 8 16.84 14.77 20.67
CA THR A 8 16.18 15.83 19.87
C THR A 8 15.02 15.29 19.03
N PRO A 9 13.91 16.04 18.89
CA PRO A 9 12.76 15.60 18.10
C PRO A 9 13.09 15.42 16.61
N PHE A 10 14.03 16.20 16.08
CA PHE A 10 14.38 16.16 14.65
C PHE A 10 15.00 14.83 14.23
N ALA A 11 15.84 14.21 15.06
CA ALA A 11 16.43 12.90 14.75
C ALA A 11 15.38 11.77 14.69
N GLU A 12 14.34 11.83 15.53
CA GLU A 12 13.21 10.89 15.44
C GLU A 12 12.43 11.06 14.15
N TRP A 13 12.21 12.32 13.79
CA TRP A 13 11.38 12.63 12.64
C TRP A 13 12.09 12.29 11.33
N GLU A 14 13.42 12.43 11.27
CA GLU A 14 14.23 11.91 10.17
C GLU A 14 14.18 10.37 10.09
N TRP A 15 14.20 9.66 11.23
CA TRP A 15 14.02 8.21 11.23
C TRP A 15 12.65 7.81 10.71
N ALA A 16 11.58 8.48 11.14
CA ALA A 16 10.24 8.21 10.65
C ALA A 16 10.17 8.41 9.14
N LEU A 17 10.80 9.47 8.63
CA LEU A 17 10.88 9.73 7.19
C LEU A 17 11.59 8.62 6.40
N ASP A 18 12.57 7.90 6.96
CA ASP A 18 13.34 6.88 6.25
C ASP A 18 12.80 5.46 6.48
N GLN A 19 12.40 5.14 7.71
CA GLN A 19 12.11 3.78 8.16
C GLN A 19 10.71 3.60 8.77
N GLY A 20 9.95 4.69 8.97
CA GLY A 20 8.65 4.63 9.61
C GLY A 20 7.57 3.95 8.76
N SER A 21 6.65 3.29 9.43
CA SER A 21 5.33 2.88 8.91
C SER A 21 4.45 4.10 8.59
N PHE A 22 3.32 3.88 7.91
CA PHE A 22 2.38 4.95 7.59
C PHE A 22 1.92 5.71 8.85
N GLU A 23 1.53 4.98 9.90
CA GLU A 23 1.06 5.57 11.16
C GLU A 23 2.16 6.39 11.87
N GLU A 24 3.40 5.91 11.84
CA GLU A 24 4.56 6.62 12.43
C GLU A 24 4.91 7.88 11.62
N VAL A 25 4.89 7.80 10.28
CA VAL A 25 5.12 8.95 9.40
C VAL A 25 4.02 9.99 9.56
N HIS A 26 2.76 9.57 9.62
CA HIS A 26 1.62 10.47 9.81
C HIS A 26 1.66 11.17 11.17
N ALA A 27 1.88 10.43 12.26
CA ALA A 27 2.00 11.01 13.60
C ALA A 27 3.16 12.01 13.68
N THR A 28 4.27 11.71 13.00
CA THR A 28 5.42 12.63 12.87
C THR A 28 5.05 13.89 12.11
N LEU A 29 4.32 13.77 10.99
CA LEU A 29 3.84 14.91 10.22
C LEU A 29 2.92 15.82 11.06
N GLU A 30 2.01 15.25 11.84
CA GLU A 30 1.15 16.00 12.76
C GLU A 30 1.98 16.76 13.82
N ALA A 31 3.02 16.11 14.36
CA ALA A 31 3.94 16.75 15.30
C ALA A 31 4.68 17.93 14.66
N VAL A 32 5.21 17.76 13.43
CA VAL A 32 5.88 18.80 12.66
C VAL A 32 4.96 20.00 12.41
N VAL A 33 3.73 19.76 11.93
CA VAL A 33 2.73 20.83 11.72
C VAL A 33 2.44 21.56 13.04
N GLY A 34 2.21 20.82 14.12
CA GLY A 34 1.97 21.43 15.43
C GLY A 34 3.14 22.28 15.93
N HIS A 35 4.38 21.92 15.59
CA HIS A 35 5.55 22.75 15.89
C HIS A 35 5.61 24.03 15.06
N LEU A 36 5.31 23.95 13.77
CA LEU A 36 5.24 25.11 12.88
C LEU A 36 4.15 26.10 13.31
N GLU A 37 2.96 25.60 13.67
CA GLU A 37 1.83 26.41 14.11
C GLU A 37 2.09 27.16 15.41
N ARG A 38 2.88 26.57 16.33
CA ARG A 38 3.26 27.25 17.58
C ARG A 38 4.20 28.43 17.34
N GLY A 39 4.95 28.46 16.24
CA GLY A 39 5.80 29.58 15.86
C GLY A 39 6.93 29.91 16.85
N SER A 40 7.32 28.97 17.71
CA SER A 40 8.32 29.18 18.77
C SER A 40 9.75 28.80 18.36
N LEU A 41 9.95 28.36 17.11
CA LEU A 41 11.25 27.90 16.61
C LEU A 41 12.07 29.06 16.01
N PRO A 42 13.41 29.06 16.19
CA PRO A 42 14.31 29.93 15.43
C PRO A 42 14.10 29.77 13.92
N LEU A 43 14.33 30.83 13.14
CA LEU A 43 14.09 30.82 11.68
C LEU A 43 14.73 29.63 10.97
N ALA A 44 15.98 29.31 11.29
CA ALA A 44 16.68 28.17 10.68
C ALA A 44 15.99 26.83 10.98
N GLU A 45 15.52 26.62 12.21
CA GLU A 45 14.79 25.42 12.61
C GLU A 45 13.39 25.38 11.99
N THR A 46 12.72 26.52 11.86
CA THR A 46 11.42 26.62 11.16
C THR A 46 11.53 26.19 9.71
N VAL A 47 12.59 26.58 9.01
CA VAL A 47 12.84 26.16 7.62
C VAL A 47 13.09 24.66 7.54
N ALA A 48 13.96 24.12 8.40
CA ALA A 48 14.24 22.68 8.43
C ALA A 48 12.98 21.84 8.76
N CYS A 49 12.17 22.32 9.71
CA CYS A 49 10.90 21.69 10.09
C CYS A 49 9.90 21.68 8.93
N TYR A 50 9.82 22.79 8.17
CA TYR A 50 8.99 22.86 6.97
C TYR A 50 9.45 21.88 5.87
N GLU A 51 10.75 21.83 5.57
CA GLU A 51 11.31 20.91 4.58
C GLU A 51 11.01 19.45 4.93
N LEU A 52 11.24 19.07 6.20
CA LEU A 52 10.91 17.75 6.71
C LEU A 52 9.41 17.45 6.60
N GLY A 53 8.54 18.42 6.93
CA GLY A 53 7.09 18.28 6.79
C GLY A 53 6.65 17.99 5.36
N VAL A 54 7.26 18.65 4.37
CA VAL A 54 7.00 18.37 2.94
C VAL A 54 7.40 16.95 2.57
N LEU A 55 8.56 16.48 3.06
CA LEU A 55 9.03 15.12 2.78
C LEU A 55 8.16 14.04 3.44
N LEU A 56 7.72 14.28 4.68
CA LEU A 56 6.81 13.37 5.39
C LEU A 56 5.45 13.28 4.68
N ALA A 57 4.92 14.41 4.21
CA ALA A 57 3.68 14.44 3.43
C ALA A 57 3.80 13.64 2.11
N ASP A 58 4.90 13.82 1.37
CA ASP A 58 5.18 13.02 0.16
C ASP A 58 5.22 11.52 0.47
N ARG A 59 5.86 11.13 1.58
CA ARG A 59 5.91 9.73 2.00
C ARG A 59 4.53 9.16 2.36
N CYS A 60 3.66 9.93 3.01
CA CYS A 60 2.27 9.55 3.25
C CYS A 60 1.52 9.30 1.94
N GLU A 61 1.62 10.21 0.97
CA GLU A 61 0.98 10.07 -0.35
C GLU A 61 1.45 8.80 -1.07
N ARG A 62 2.75 8.47 -0.97
CA ARG A 62 3.30 7.25 -1.56
C ARG A 62 2.74 5.98 -0.94
N PHE A 63 2.54 5.94 0.38
CA PHE A 63 1.87 4.81 1.04
C PHE A 63 0.43 4.65 0.56
N LEU A 64 -0.31 5.75 0.45
CA LEU A 64 -1.69 5.73 -0.04
C LEU A 64 -1.78 5.26 -1.49
N ALA A 65 -0.88 5.75 -2.36
CA ALA A 65 -0.81 5.33 -3.75
C ALA A 65 -0.48 3.83 -3.90
N GLU A 66 0.42 3.29 -3.07
CA GLU A 66 0.72 1.86 -3.08
C GLU A 66 -0.48 1.02 -2.61
N ALA A 67 -1.20 1.49 -1.59
CA ALA A 67 -2.42 0.83 -1.12
C ALA A 67 -3.52 0.83 -2.18
N GLU A 68 -3.74 1.96 -2.85
CA GLU A 68 -4.71 2.10 -3.95
C GLU A 68 -4.38 1.18 -5.12
N LEU A 69 -3.11 1.08 -5.51
CA LEU A 69 -2.67 0.18 -6.57
C LEU A 69 -3.00 -1.28 -6.23
N ARG A 70 -2.68 -1.72 -5.01
CA ARG A 70 -2.97 -3.10 -4.56
C ARG A 70 -4.47 -3.41 -4.56
N ILE A 71 -5.30 -2.45 -4.12
CA ILE A 71 -6.77 -2.61 -4.16
C ILE A 71 -7.24 -2.78 -5.61
N THR A 72 -6.76 -1.91 -6.51
CA THR A 72 -7.09 -1.94 -7.93
C THR A 72 -6.71 -3.28 -8.58
N GLU A 73 -5.54 -3.83 -8.25
CA GLU A 73 -5.08 -5.14 -8.76
C GLU A 73 -5.99 -6.29 -8.30
N ILE A 74 -6.44 -6.25 -7.03
CA ILE A 74 -7.35 -7.25 -6.47
C ILE A 74 -8.72 -7.17 -7.17
N GLU A 75 -9.25 -5.96 -7.38
CA GLU A 75 -10.52 -5.76 -8.09
C GLU A 75 -10.45 -6.23 -9.55
N ALA A 76 -9.35 -5.93 -10.26
CA ALA A 76 -9.15 -6.39 -11.63
C ALA A 76 -9.07 -7.93 -11.74
N PHE A 77 -8.48 -8.60 -10.74
CA PHE A 77 -8.48 -10.07 -10.70
C PHE A 77 -9.87 -10.64 -10.40
N ALA A 78 -10.66 -9.98 -9.55
CA ALA A 78 -12.01 -10.41 -9.22
C ALA A 78 -12.99 -10.27 -10.39
N ASP A 79 -12.78 -9.29 -11.28
CA ASP A 79 -13.62 -9.05 -12.47
C ASP A 79 -13.19 -9.87 -13.71
N ALA A 80 -12.05 -10.59 -13.63
CA ALA A 80 -11.61 -11.43 -14.73
C ALA A 80 -12.64 -12.55 -15.00
N PRO A 81 -13.20 -12.65 -16.22
CA PRO A 81 -14.13 -13.72 -16.54
C PRO A 81 -13.41 -15.05 -16.38
N ALA A 82 -13.98 -15.96 -15.59
CA ALA A 82 -13.56 -17.36 -15.59
C ALA A 82 -13.48 -17.81 -17.06
N SER A 83 -12.30 -18.26 -17.52
CA SER A 83 -12.11 -18.70 -18.89
C SER A 83 -13.25 -19.64 -19.29
N PRO A 84 -13.96 -19.39 -20.41
CA PRO A 84 -15.02 -20.27 -20.88
C PRO A 84 -14.51 -21.60 -21.47
N ASP A 85 -13.21 -21.91 -21.35
CA ASP A 85 -12.63 -23.18 -21.78
C ASP A 85 -12.82 -24.26 -20.71
N GLY A 86 -14.08 -24.65 -20.58
CA GLY A 86 -14.55 -25.86 -19.93
C GLY A 86 -15.78 -26.43 -20.66
N ASP A 87 -15.91 -26.15 -21.96
CA ASP A 87 -16.83 -26.85 -22.87
C ASP A 87 -16.16 -28.15 -23.33
N GLU A 88 -16.14 -29.17 -22.48
CA GLU A 88 -16.12 -30.53 -22.99
C GLU A 88 -17.03 -31.37 -22.10
N GLY A 89 -18.30 -31.42 -22.51
CA GLY A 89 -19.31 -32.27 -21.92
C GLY A 89 -18.97 -33.74 -22.10
N TRP A 90 -18.13 -34.29 -21.23
CA TRP A 90 -18.02 -35.73 -21.05
C TRP A 90 -19.29 -36.24 -20.35
N LYS A 91 -20.18 -36.89 -21.11
CA LYS A 91 -21.27 -37.68 -20.56
C LYS A 91 -20.90 -39.17 -20.56
N PRO A 92 -20.72 -39.82 -19.39
CA PRO A 92 -20.60 -41.27 -19.35
C PRO A 92 -21.96 -41.88 -19.71
N GLY A 93 -22.12 -42.33 -20.96
CA GLY A 93 -23.36 -42.95 -21.43
C GLY A 93 -23.56 -43.06 -22.94
N ASP A 94 -22.80 -42.34 -23.77
CA ASP A 94 -22.89 -42.46 -25.24
C ASP A 94 -22.15 -43.72 -25.73
N THR A 95 -22.74 -44.88 -25.45
CA THR A 95 -22.47 -46.09 -26.25
C THR A 95 -23.30 -45.96 -27.52
N GLY A 96 -22.70 -45.36 -28.55
CA GLY A 96 -23.27 -45.36 -29.89
C GLY A 96 -23.60 -46.82 -30.33
N PRO A 97 -24.66 -47.03 -31.12
CA PRO A 97 -25.14 -48.37 -31.42
C PRO A 97 -24.08 -49.18 -32.16
N LEU A 98 -23.83 -50.40 -31.68
CA LEU A 98 -23.10 -51.45 -32.38
C LEU A 98 -23.86 -51.78 -33.67
N ALA A 99 -23.46 -51.17 -34.78
CA ALA A 99 -23.88 -51.57 -36.11
C ALA A 99 -22.90 -52.66 -36.61
N GLU A 100 -23.16 -53.90 -36.20
CA GLU A 100 -22.53 -55.09 -36.78
C GLU A 100 -23.33 -55.43 -38.04
N ALA A 101 -22.74 -55.19 -39.22
CA ALA A 101 -23.32 -55.55 -40.50
C ALA A 101 -23.09 -57.06 -40.77
N PRO A 102 -24.10 -57.82 -41.22
CA PRO A 102 -23.88 -59.17 -41.71
C PRO A 102 -23.25 -59.15 -43.12
N PHE A 103 -22.45 -60.19 -43.41
CA PHE A 103 -21.89 -60.50 -44.73
C PHE A 103 -22.96 -60.80 -45.78
#